data_AF-A0A7S4IHR5-F1
#
_entry.id   AF-A0A7S4IHR5-F1
#
_cell.length_a   1.000
_cell.length_b   1.000
_cell.length_c   1.000
_cell.angle_alpha   90.00
_cell.angle_beta   90.00
_cell.angle_gamma   90.00
#
_symmetry.space_group_name_H-M   'P 1'
#
loop_
_entity.id
_entity.type
_entity.pdbx_description
1 polymer ?
#
loop_
_entity_poly.entity_id
_entity_poly.type
_entity_poly.pdbx_seq_one_letter_code
_entity_poly.pdbx_strand_id
1 'polypeptide(L)'
;APSGLYDYSTSELMKDQLSLERRKRSHIDAPLMFGHVVLPGCISFYKKDGRTYAVGEGRWLLPNPKASWCCRNVSLDQDVIAPSKTQVLIIRILKGEVGLVMEQGVEKLLDVGSHVYNSGTVSLVGKKQYANDQYFSHGRYHYLRVPRGKLAKVWAEVVKDGVRSLVPRLLGQGEHYIDSNMFKYEYGLVDESDPYIHHGSVHIIRVAKGSVAKAMHNTKPRLLGMGDHIVESTQFEFIGTESIISNLCIVHETITILRVPLGKIALAWKDNEPVFIDEPGLYEFDSPDFEFVEYKNADERLIQLGAKKIVLVHTGSVGVTYDGGILKILPNGRHIINSSNHIFHSFLSTQEKSLRLVTLSENEKFARKSTIGRGSGAPIGLSSTAIEKCDLTVCE
;
A
#
# COMPACT_ATOMS: atom_id res chain seq x y z
N ALA A 1 17.74 21.98 -24.39
CA ALA A 1 18.06 22.31 -25.79
C ALA A 1 18.68 23.70 -25.83
N PRO A 2 19.83 23.91 -26.50
CA PRO A 2 20.32 25.27 -26.73
C PRO A 2 19.23 26.04 -27.49
N SER A 3 18.93 27.26 -27.04
CA SER A 3 17.93 28.12 -27.69
C SER A 3 18.27 28.30 -29.17
N GLY A 4 17.40 27.86 -30.07
CA GLY A 4 17.54 28.04 -31.53
C GLY A 4 17.45 29.49 -32.02
N LEU A 5 17.73 30.46 -31.14
CA LEU A 5 17.61 31.89 -31.36
C LEU A 5 18.91 32.55 -31.85
N TYR A 6 20.04 31.82 -31.85
CA TYR A 6 21.31 32.32 -32.38
C TYR A 6 22.00 31.24 -33.20
N ASP A 7 21.87 31.32 -34.52
CA ASP A 7 22.72 30.59 -35.46
C ASP A 7 24.04 31.35 -35.63
N TYR A 8 25.06 30.93 -34.88
CA TYR A 8 26.39 31.53 -34.91
C TYR A 8 27.05 31.50 -36.31
N SER A 9 26.56 30.64 -37.22
CA SER A 9 27.13 30.53 -38.56
C SER A 9 26.71 31.66 -39.51
N THR A 10 25.64 32.39 -39.19
CA THR A 10 25.06 33.42 -40.07
C THR A 10 25.39 34.86 -39.66
N SER A 11 25.83 35.11 -38.42
CA SER A 11 26.17 36.46 -37.95
C SER A 11 27.52 36.96 -38.52
N GLU A 12 27.50 37.97 -39.39
CA GLU A 12 28.71 38.63 -39.92
C GLU A 12 29.60 39.22 -38.82
N LEU A 13 28.99 39.80 -37.78
CA LEU A 13 29.72 40.37 -36.65
C LEU A 13 30.52 39.30 -35.89
N MET A 14 29.96 38.10 -35.74
CA MET A 14 30.66 36.95 -35.18
C MET A 14 31.76 36.43 -36.12
N LYS A 15 31.54 36.42 -37.45
CA LYS A 15 32.58 36.02 -38.42
C LYS A 15 33.78 36.97 -38.36
N ASP A 16 33.55 38.27 -38.24
CA ASP A 16 34.62 39.26 -38.12
C ASP A 16 35.36 39.14 -36.78
N GLN A 17 34.64 38.97 -35.67
CA GLN A 17 35.27 38.71 -34.37
C GLN A 17 36.06 37.40 -34.39
N LEU A 18 35.53 36.32 -34.96
CA LEU A 18 36.23 35.04 -35.11
C LEU A 18 37.44 35.16 -36.03
N SER A 19 37.38 35.94 -37.10
CA SER A 19 38.52 36.16 -38.00
C SER A 19 39.63 36.96 -37.32
N LEU A 20 39.26 37.98 -36.54
CA LEU A 20 40.19 38.81 -35.78
C LEU A 20 40.82 38.02 -34.62
N GLU A 21 40.04 37.18 -33.93
CA GLU A 21 40.56 36.25 -32.93
C GLU A 21 41.43 35.14 -33.55
N ARG A 22 41.09 34.63 -34.75
CA ARG A 22 41.98 33.72 -35.50
C ARG A 22 43.31 34.38 -35.83
N ARG A 23 43.33 35.66 -36.22
CA ARG A 23 44.57 36.42 -36.45
C ARG A 23 45.38 36.64 -35.17
N LYS A 24 44.73 36.76 -34.00
CA LYS A 24 45.40 36.89 -32.69
C LYS A 24 46.01 35.58 -32.18
N ARG A 25 45.55 34.43 -32.67
CA ARG A 25 46.12 33.12 -32.37
C ARG A 25 47.48 32.98 -33.08
N SER A 26 48.56 33.27 -32.35
CA SER A 26 49.93 33.26 -32.88
C SER A 26 50.60 31.89 -32.76
N HIS A 27 49.92 30.83 -33.17
CA HIS A 27 50.53 29.52 -33.31
C HIS A 27 50.48 29.15 -34.79
N ILE A 28 51.58 28.63 -35.29
CA ILE A 28 51.77 28.22 -36.67
C ILE A 28 52.26 26.77 -36.60
N ASP A 29 51.78 25.93 -37.51
CA ASP A 29 52.36 24.61 -37.72
C ASP A 29 53.86 24.79 -37.97
N ALA A 30 54.69 24.19 -37.11
CA ALA A 30 56.11 24.47 -37.14
C ALA A 30 56.73 23.83 -38.41
N PRO A 31 57.45 24.59 -39.24
CA PRO A 31 58.25 24.00 -40.29
C PRO A 31 59.41 23.21 -39.68
N LEU A 32 59.65 21.98 -40.16
CA LEU A 32 60.85 21.17 -39.88
C LEU A 32 60.96 20.61 -38.44
N MET A 33 62.19 20.38 -37.95
CA MET A 33 62.51 19.67 -36.69
C MET A 33 62.32 20.51 -35.41
N PHE A 34 61.90 21.77 -35.51
CA PHE A 34 61.74 22.67 -34.37
C PHE A 34 60.29 22.71 -33.87
N GLY A 35 60.07 22.98 -32.58
CA GLY A 35 58.74 23.11 -31.98
C GLY A 35 58.33 21.95 -31.07
N HIS A 36 57.23 22.15 -30.34
CA HIS A 36 56.64 21.14 -29.45
C HIS A 36 55.70 20.24 -30.25
N VAL A 37 55.90 18.93 -30.16
CA VAL A 37 55.03 17.95 -30.81
C VAL A 37 53.92 17.56 -29.84
N VAL A 38 52.69 17.84 -30.24
CA VAL A 38 51.48 17.36 -29.59
C VAL A 38 51.13 16.01 -30.17
N LEU A 39 51.24 14.99 -29.33
CA LEU A 39 51.02 13.61 -29.73
C LEU A 39 49.55 13.39 -30.16
N PRO A 40 49.28 12.41 -31.04
CA PRO A 40 47.91 12.00 -31.35
C PRO A 40 47.13 11.66 -30.08
N GLY A 41 45.86 12.08 -30.01
CA GLY A 41 45.00 11.89 -28.83
C GLY A 41 45.38 12.77 -27.63
N CYS A 42 46.30 13.72 -27.77
CA CYS A 42 46.66 14.66 -26.71
C CYS A 42 46.31 16.12 -27.07
N ILE A 43 46.24 16.95 -26.04
CA ILE A 43 46.11 18.40 -26.12
C ILE A 43 47.24 19.05 -25.31
N SER A 44 47.79 20.15 -25.79
CA SER A 44 48.75 20.96 -25.03
C SER A 44 48.23 22.36 -24.80
N PHE A 45 48.65 22.98 -23.70
CA PHE A 45 48.24 24.31 -23.30
C PHE A 45 49.45 25.23 -23.18
N TYR A 46 49.29 26.46 -23.67
CA TYR A 46 50.26 27.53 -23.49
C TYR A 46 49.57 28.80 -22.99
N LYS A 47 50.34 29.64 -22.30
CA LYS A 47 49.91 30.97 -21.87
C LYS A 47 50.51 32.03 -22.75
N LYS A 48 49.75 33.08 -23.05
CA LYS A 48 50.22 34.29 -23.72
C LYS A 48 49.38 35.47 -23.25
N ASP A 49 50.04 36.54 -22.79
CA ASP A 49 49.39 37.77 -22.32
C ASP A 49 48.27 37.53 -21.29
N GLY A 50 48.53 36.64 -20.34
CA GLY A 50 47.57 36.27 -19.28
C GLY A 50 46.44 35.33 -19.72
N ARG A 51 46.31 35.01 -21.01
CA ARG A 51 45.31 34.09 -21.55
C ARG A 51 45.90 32.70 -21.74
N THR A 52 45.06 31.67 -21.57
CA THR A 52 45.43 30.27 -21.85
C THR A 52 44.87 29.88 -23.22
N TYR A 53 45.68 29.21 -24.02
CA TYR A 53 45.34 28.68 -25.33
C TYR A 53 45.59 27.18 -25.34
N ALA A 54 44.77 26.45 -26.08
CA ALA A 54 44.90 25.02 -26.28
C ALA A 54 45.25 24.72 -27.74
N VAL A 55 46.08 23.70 -27.96
CA VAL A 55 46.45 23.20 -29.30
C VAL A 55 46.27 21.69 -29.35
N GLY A 56 45.68 21.21 -30.44
CA GLY A 56 45.49 19.79 -30.71
C GLY A 56 46.75 19.11 -31.24
N GLU A 57 46.60 17.89 -31.72
CA GLU A 57 47.65 17.10 -32.38
C GLU A 57 48.39 17.90 -33.47
N GLY A 58 49.71 17.70 -33.55
CA GLY A 58 50.55 18.36 -34.56
C GLY A 58 51.83 18.94 -33.95
N ARG A 59 52.61 19.62 -34.79
CA ARG A 59 53.87 20.26 -34.35
C ARG A 59 53.68 21.76 -34.28
N TRP A 60 53.86 22.33 -33.10
CA TRP A 60 53.53 23.72 -32.82
C TRP A 60 54.75 24.52 -32.37
N LEU A 61 54.96 25.68 -33.00
CA LEU A 61 55.94 26.68 -32.57
C LEU A 61 55.21 27.86 -31.92
N LEU A 62 55.78 28.36 -30.82
CA LEU A 62 55.32 29.59 -30.16
C LEU A 62 56.28 30.74 -30.53
N PRO A 63 56.06 31.47 -31.66
CA PRO A 63 56.97 32.52 -32.13
C PRO A 63 57.01 33.75 -31.21
N ASN A 64 56.00 33.92 -30.34
CA ASN A 64 55.96 35.05 -29.42
C ASN A 64 56.78 34.73 -28.15
N PRO A 65 57.79 35.54 -27.78
CA PRO A 65 58.64 35.26 -26.62
C PRO A 65 57.91 35.32 -25.27
N LYS A 66 56.72 35.95 -25.21
CA LYS A 66 55.85 35.96 -24.03
C LYS A 66 54.99 34.71 -23.91
N ALA A 67 54.95 33.87 -24.95
CA ALA A 67 54.18 32.64 -24.94
C ALA A 67 55.01 31.52 -24.28
N SER A 68 54.42 30.81 -23.33
CA SER A 68 55.09 29.68 -22.67
C SER A 68 54.14 28.50 -22.48
N TRP A 69 54.65 27.30 -22.74
CA TRP A 69 53.91 26.06 -22.47
C TRP A 69 53.66 25.93 -20.98
N CYS A 70 52.38 25.80 -20.58
CA CYS A 70 52.01 25.57 -19.19
C CYS A 70 51.73 24.09 -18.91
N CYS A 71 51.18 23.34 -19.87
CA CYS A 71 50.99 21.89 -19.80
C CYS A 71 51.18 21.28 -21.20
N ARG A 72 51.87 20.14 -21.28
CA ARG A 72 52.22 19.49 -22.55
C ARG A 72 51.66 18.07 -22.58
N ASN A 73 51.13 17.67 -23.73
CA ASN A 73 50.66 16.32 -24.04
C ASN A 73 49.72 15.74 -22.98
N VAL A 74 48.70 16.52 -22.61
CA VAL A 74 47.62 16.04 -21.74
C VAL A 74 46.73 15.14 -22.58
N SER A 75 46.52 13.89 -22.16
CA SER A 75 45.67 12.95 -22.88
C SER A 75 44.22 13.45 -22.90
N LEU A 76 43.58 13.37 -24.08
CA LEU A 76 42.15 13.63 -24.27
C LEU A 76 41.26 12.49 -23.77
N ASP A 77 41.85 11.37 -23.37
CA ASP A 77 41.14 10.24 -22.75
C ASP A 77 40.84 10.49 -21.27
N GLN A 78 41.43 11.54 -20.67
CA GLN A 78 41.11 11.94 -19.32
C GLN A 78 39.72 12.57 -19.25
N ASP A 79 38.91 12.13 -18.29
CA ASP A 79 37.57 12.69 -18.08
C ASP A 79 37.61 14.13 -17.56
N VAL A 80 38.70 14.52 -16.90
CA VAL A 80 38.86 15.87 -16.35
C VAL A 80 40.26 16.36 -16.68
N ILE A 81 40.33 17.42 -17.48
CA ILE A 81 41.59 18.10 -17.81
C ILE A 81 41.55 19.46 -17.13
N ALA A 82 42.33 19.60 -16.06
CA ALA A 82 42.51 20.83 -15.29
C ALA A 82 44.01 21.18 -15.23
N PRO A 83 44.57 21.77 -16.30
CA PRO A 83 46.00 22.05 -16.38
C PRO A 83 46.43 22.99 -15.24
N SER A 84 47.44 22.58 -14.47
CA SER A 84 47.92 23.35 -13.33
C SER A 84 48.28 24.79 -13.76
N LYS A 85 47.94 25.77 -12.91
CA LYS A 85 48.14 27.21 -13.14
C LYS A 85 47.30 27.80 -14.28
N THR A 86 46.29 27.11 -14.84
CA THR A 86 45.39 27.71 -15.85
C THR A 86 43.97 27.88 -15.30
N GLN A 87 43.14 28.64 -16.01
CA GLN A 87 41.70 28.76 -15.76
C GLN A 87 40.88 27.80 -16.63
N VAL A 88 41.57 26.93 -17.40
CA VAL A 88 40.90 26.01 -18.32
C VAL A 88 40.50 24.76 -17.54
N LEU A 89 39.25 24.37 -17.71
CA LEU A 89 38.68 23.14 -17.17
C LEU A 89 37.88 22.47 -18.28
N ILE A 90 38.33 21.30 -18.71
CA ILE A 90 37.60 20.46 -19.66
C ILE A 90 37.07 19.27 -18.89
N ILE A 91 35.76 19.07 -18.94
CA ILE A 91 35.07 17.97 -18.26
C ILE A 91 34.35 17.14 -19.30
N ARG A 92 34.66 15.84 -19.36
CA ARG A 92 33.96 14.85 -20.15
C ARG A 92 32.99 14.08 -19.26
N ILE A 93 31.71 14.17 -19.60
CA ILE A 93 30.63 13.41 -18.95
C ILE A 93 30.26 12.28 -19.89
N LEU A 94 30.46 11.04 -19.41
CA LEU A 94 30.14 9.84 -20.16
C LEU A 94 28.64 9.55 -20.14
N LYS A 95 28.16 8.70 -21.04
CA LYS A 95 26.77 8.29 -21.06
C LYS A 95 26.43 7.56 -19.76
N GLY A 96 25.33 7.97 -19.11
CA GLY A 96 24.93 7.44 -17.81
C GLY A 96 25.55 8.16 -16.61
N GLU A 97 26.36 9.19 -16.85
CA GLU A 97 26.89 10.09 -15.83
C GLU A 97 26.21 11.46 -15.87
N VAL A 98 26.31 12.18 -14.75
CA VAL A 98 26.07 13.61 -14.66
C VAL A 98 27.27 14.30 -14.03
N GLY A 99 27.66 15.43 -14.58
CA GLY A 99 28.68 16.28 -13.98
C GLY A 99 28.07 17.22 -12.95
N LEU A 100 28.67 17.30 -11.76
CA LEU A 100 28.28 18.25 -10.73
C LEU A 100 29.31 19.38 -10.71
N VAL A 101 28.92 20.60 -11.06
CA VAL A 101 29.83 21.76 -11.05
C VAL A 101 29.26 22.91 -10.25
N MET A 102 30.17 23.77 -9.76
CA MET A 102 29.84 25.09 -9.22
C MET A 102 30.31 26.13 -10.23
N GLU A 103 29.43 27.04 -10.65
CA GLU A 103 29.79 28.18 -11.46
C GLU A 103 29.44 29.45 -10.70
N GLN A 104 30.46 30.22 -10.31
CA GLN A 104 30.29 31.46 -9.53
C GLN A 104 29.53 31.24 -8.21
N GLY A 105 29.70 30.07 -7.59
CA GLY A 105 28.99 29.72 -6.35
C GLY A 105 27.57 29.18 -6.57
N VAL A 106 27.12 29.05 -7.82
CA VAL A 106 25.81 28.46 -8.16
C VAL A 106 26.01 27.03 -8.67
N GLU A 107 25.28 26.08 -8.10
CA GLU A 107 25.27 24.69 -8.54
C GLU A 107 24.73 24.56 -9.97
N LYS A 108 25.38 23.76 -10.81
CA LYS A 108 24.88 23.36 -12.12
C LYS A 108 25.15 21.88 -12.38
N LEU A 109 24.25 21.26 -13.14
CA LEU A 109 24.42 19.91 -13.68
C LEU A 109 24.93 19.98 -15.12
N LEU A 110 25.86 19.09 -15.45
CA LEU A 110 26.36 18.90 -16.81
C LEU A 110 25.80 17.61 -17.38
N ASP A 111 25.17 17.72 -18.55
CA ASP A 111 24.69 16.60 -19.33
C ASP A 111 25.86 15.83 -19.99
N VAL A 112 25.58 14.71 -20.64
CA VAL A 112 26.53 13.92 -21.41
C VAL A 112 27.21 14.78 -22.48
N GLY A 113 28.54 14.72 -22.57
CA GLY A 113 29.31 15.49 -23.53
C GLY A 113 30.63 16.02 -23.00
N SER A 114 31.30 16.84 -23.80
CA SER A 114 32.53 17.55 -23.41
C SER A 114 32.22 19.02 -23.15
N HIS A 115 32.46 19.46 -21.93
CA HIS A 115 32.20 20.82 -21.46
C HIS A 115 33.53 21.52 -21.26
N VAL A 116 33.70 22.68 -21.88
CA VAL A 116 34.96 23.45 -21.84
C VAL A 116 34.71 24.78 -21.17
N TYR A 117 35.39 25.01 -20.06
CA TYR A 117 35.37 26.27 -19.33
C TYR A 117 36.74 26.93 -19.42
N ASN A 118 36.74 28.24 -19.59
CA ASN A 118 37.94 29.08 -19.48
C ASN A 118 37.67 30.18 -18.45
N SER A 119 37.23 29.76 -17.27
CA SER A 119 36.94 30.64 -16.14
C SER A 119 37.44 29.98 -14.87
N GLY A 120 38.17 30.73 -14.05
CA GLY A 120 38.56 30.29 -12.71
C GLY A 120 37.38 30.22 -11.73
N THR A 121 36.17 30.64 -12.13
CA THR A 121 34.96 30.59 -11.30
C THR A 121 34.20 29.28 -11.40
N VAL A 122 34.62 28.36 -12.27
CA VAL A 122 34.00 27.05 -12.42
C VAL A 122 34.86 26.01 -11.73
N SER A 123 34.26 25.24 -10.84
CA SER A 123 34.92 24.10 -10.20
C SER A 123 34.08 22.83 -10.36
N LEU A 124 34.77 21.71 -10.59
CA LEU A 124 34.15 20.39 -10.60
C LEU A 124 33.98 19.92 -9.15
N VAL A 125 32.74 19.64 -8.76
CA VAL A 125 32.42 19.03 -7.46
C VAL A 125 32.57 17.51 -7.56
N GLY A 126 32.12 16.93 -8.67
CA GLY A 126 32.29 15.51 -8.93
C GLY A 126 31.51 15.01 -10.14
N LYS A 127 31.52 13.71 -10.35
CA LYS A 127 30.66 13.01 -11.32
C LYS A 127 29.84 11.97 -10.58
N LYS A 128 28.59 11.80 -11.00
CA LYS A 128 27.66 10.82 -10.44
C LYS A 128 27.16 9.89 -11.54
N GLN A 129 27.09 8.59 -11.26
CA GLN A 129 26.55 7.59 -12.19
C GLN A 129 25.10 7.31 -11.82
N TYR A 130 24.18 7.56 -12.76
CA TYR A 130 22.74 7.30 -12.59
C TYR A 130 22.44 5.83 -12.26
N ALA A 131 23.31 4.92 -12.73
CA ALA A 131 23.17 3.50 -12.51
C ALA A 131 23.43 3.07 -11.05
N ASN A 132 24.34 3.76 -10.36
CA ASN A 132 24.83 3.33 -9.05
C ASN A 132 24.08 4.02 -7.92
N ASP A 133 23.75 5.29 -8.10
CA ASP A 133 23.10 6.08 -7.06
C ASP A 133 21.58 6.03 -7.23
N GLN A 134 20.87 5.54 -6.21
CA GLN A 134 19.41 5.63 -6.18
C GLN A 134 18.93 7.07 -6.00
N TYR A 135 19.66 7.86 -5.23
CA TYR A 135 19.36 9.26 -4.96
C TYR A 135 20.65 10.06 -4.85
N PHE A 136 20.70 11.25 -5.45
CA PHE A 136 21.70 12.26 -5.15
C PHE A 136 21.10 13.67 -5.27
N SER A 137 21.77 14.63 -4.62
CA SER A 137 21.40 16.04 -4.65
C SER A 137 22.63 16.92 -4.89
N HIS A 138 22.46 17.99 -5.66
CA HIS A 138 23.46 19.01 -5.91
C HIS A 138 22.78 20.38 -5.89
N GLY A 139 22.79 21.04 -4.72
CA GLY A 139 22.03 22.28 -4.49
C GLY A 139 20.53 22.06 -4.64
N ARG A 140 19.90 22.82 -5.54
CA ARG A 140 18.48 22.72 -5.89
C ARG A 140 18.11 21.51 -6.74
N TYR A 141 19.09 20.82 -7.31
CA TYR A 141 18.84 19.70 -8.21
C TYR A 141 18.89 18.37 -7.46
N HIS A 142 17.84 17.58 -7.62
CA HIS A 142 17.71 16.26 -7.06
C HIS A 142 17.47 15.26 -8.18
N TYR A 143 18.13 14.12 -8.07
CA TYR A 143 17.88 12.95 -8.91
C TYR A 143 17.43 11.80 -8.01
N LEU A 144 16.35 11.14 -8.39
CA LEU A 144 15.81 10.00 -7.68
C LEU A 144 15.36 8.94 -8.67
N ARG A 145 15.90 7.72 -8.52
CA ARG A 145 15.47 6.54 -9.27
C ARG A 145 14.61 5.66 -8.38
N VAL A 146 13.37 5.45 -8.80
CA VAL A 146 12.41 4.57 -8.14
C VAL A 146 12.30 3.27 -8.94
N PRO A 147 12.72 2.11 -8.37
CA PRO A 147 12.58 0.82 -9.02
C PRO A 147 11.13 0.45 -9.33
N ARG A 148 10.93 -0.49 -10.25
CA ARG A 148 9.61 -1.05 -10.56
C ARG A 148 8.98 -1.69 -9.32
N GLY A 149 7.68 -1.42 -9.11
CA GLY A 149 6.91 -1.94 -7.97
C GLY A 149 7.28 -1.31 -6.63
N LYS A 150 8.03 -0.20 -6.63
CA LYS A 150 8.35 0.58 -5.44
C LYS A 150 7.76 1.99 -5.57
N LEU A 151 7.49 2.62 -4.44
CA LEU A 151 7.16 4.04 -4.33
C LEU A 151 8.20 4.73 -3.43
N ALA A 152 8.56 5.97 -3.75
CA ALA A 152 9.43 6.79 -2.93
C ALA A 152 8.64 7.85 -2.17
N LYS A 153 8.91 7.98 -0.86
CA LYS A 153 8.34 9.01 0.00
C LYS A 153 9.13 10.30 -0.13
N VAL A 154 8.47 11.37 -0.55
CA VAL A 154 9.12 12.66 -0.77
C VAL A 154 8.29 13.81 -0.18
N TRP A 155 8.96 14.91 0.14
CA TRP A 155 8.33 16.18 0.43
C TRP A 155 8.60 17.11 -0.75
N ALA A 156 7.54 17.56 -1.39
CA ALA A 156 7.61 18.42 -2.56
C ALA A 156 6.99 19.78 -2.28
N GLU A 157 7.56 20.82 -2.87
CA GLU A 157 7.02 22.17 -2.82
C GLU A 157 5.75 22.25 -3.68
N VAL A 158 4.67 22.78 -3.11
CA VAL A 158 3.46 23.14 -3.84
C VAL A 158 3.19 24.62 -3.60
N VAL A 159 2.89 25.33 -4.69
CA VAL A 159 2.48 26.73 -4.65
C VAL A 159 0.96 26.77 -4.75
N LYS A 160 0.29 27.15 -3.68
CA LYS A 160 -1.17 27.36 -3.67
C LYS A 160 -1.43 28.78 -3.18
N ASP A 161 -2.14 29.57 -4.00
CA ASP A 161 -2.47 30.97 -3.69
C ASP A 161 -1.24 31.85 -3.38
N GLY A 162 -0.13 31.60 -4.08
CA GLY A 162 1.14 32.32 -3.89
C GLY A 162 1.94 31.90 -2.65
N VAL A 163 1.39 31.05 -1.78
CA VAL A 163 2.08 30.49 -0.62
C VAL A 163 2.75 29.17 -1.02
N ARG A 164 4.05 29.08 -0.73
CA ARG A 164 4.84 27.85 -0.91
C ARG A 164 4.73 27.01 0.35
N SER A 165 4.24 25.78 0.22
CA SER A 165 4.20 24.81 1.31
C SER A 165 4.85 23.50 0.90
N LEU A 166 5.39 22.79 1.89
CA LEU A 166 5.85 21.42 1.70
C LEU A 166 4.70 20.46 1.93
N VAL A 167 4.43 19.63 0.93
CA VAL A 167 3.42 18.58 1.03
C VAL A 167 4.07 17.22 0.80
N PRO A 168 3.64 16.18 1.54
CA PRO A 168 4.11 14.84 1.31
C PRO A 168 3.55 14.33 -0.04
N ARG A 169 4.38 13.61 -0.79
CA ARG A 169 4.01 12.97 -2.06
C ARG A 169 4.65 11.59 -2.16
N LEU A 170 4.05 10.75 -2.98
CA LEU A 170 4.60 9.44 -3.36
C LEU A 170 4.99 9.49 -4.83
N LEU A 171 6.25 9.23 -5.14
CA LEU A 171 6.73 9.13 -6.52
C LEU A 171 6.73 7.67 -6.96
N GLY A 172 6.09 7.42 -8.11
CA GLY A 172 6.04 6.11 -8.75
C GLY A 172 7.37 5.67 -9.35
N GLN A 173 7.39 4.47 -9.91
CA GLN A 173 8.53 3.93 -10.66
C GLN A 173 9.04 4.91 -11.74
N GLY A 174 10.36 4.94 -11.94
CA GLY A 174 11.02 5.76 -12.96
C GLY A 174 12.18 6.61 -12.45
N GLU A 175 12.76 7.39 -13.35
CA GLU A 175 13.80 8.39 -13.04
C GLU A 175 13.14 9.76 -12.89
N HIS A 176 13.39 10.43 -11.77
CA HIS A 176 12.82 11.71 -11.42
C HIS A 176 13.93 12.75 -11.27
N TYR A 177 13.83 13.82 -12.05
CA TYR A 177 14.72 14.97 -12.01
C TYR A 177 13.94 16.16 -11.46
N ILE A 178 14.36 16.66 -10.31
CA ILE A 178 13.57 17.63 -9.54
C ILE A 178 14.44 18.84 -9.26
N ASP A 179 13.91 20.01 -9.58
CA ASP A 179 14.56 21.28 -9.40
C ASP A 179 13.82 22.09 -8.32
N SER A 180 14.18 21.90 -7.05
CA SER A 180 13.63 22.65 -5.91
C SER A 180 14.55 22.59 -4.70
N ASN A 181 14.82 23.75 -4.10
CA ASN A 181 15.56 23.85 -2.83
C ASN A 181 14.82 23.23 -1.64
N MET A 182 13.51 23.03 -1.77
CA MET A 182 12.66 22.56 -0.68
C MET A 182 12.42 21.05 -0.77
N PHE A 183 12.78 20.41 -1.89
CA PHE A 183 12.57 18.99 -2.07
C PHE A 183 13.37 18.18 -1.03
N LYS A 184 12.70 17.21 -0.39
CA LYS A 184 13.35 16.27 0.53
C LYS A 184 12.91 14.85 0.19
N TYR A 185 13.87 13.97 -0.02
CA TYR A 185 13.63 12.54 -0.09
C TYR A 185 13.71 11.96 1.32
N GLU A 186 12.63 11.33 1.78
CA GLU A 186 12.64 10.59 3.04
C GLU A 186 13.20 9.21 2.74
N TYR A 187 14.41 8.93 3.23
CA TYR A 187 15.16 7.71 2.93
C TYR A 187 14.27 6.47 3.16
N GLY A 188 13.90 5.80 2.07
CA GLY A 188 13.06 4.60 2.13
C GLY A 188 12.22 4.45 0.87
N LEU A 189 12.29 3.26 0.28
CA LEU A 189 11.31 2.81 -0.71
C LEU A 189 10.31 1.92 -0.01
N VAL A 190 9.04 2.08 -0.36
CA VAL A 190 7.96 1.18 0.06
C VAL A 190 7.50 0.35 -1.11
N ASP A 191 7.01 -0.86 -0.85
CA ASP A 191 6.47 -1.71 -1.91
C ASP A 191 5.12 -1.16 -2.38
N GLU A 192 4.96 -1.04 -3.69
CA GLU A 192 3.68 -0.68 -4.29
C GLU A 192 2.62 -1.77 -4.05
N SER A 193 2.98 -2.97 -3.63
CA SER A 193 2.01 -4.00 -3.23
C SER A 193 1.56 -3.91 -1.77
N ASP A 194 2.17 -3.05 -0.95
CA ASP A 194 1.85 -3.00 0.48
C ASP A 194 0.36 -2.64 0.69
N PRO A 195 -0.35 -3.34 1.60
CA PRO A 195 -1.78 -3.10 1.81
C PRO A 195 -2.07 -1.71 2.38
N TYR A 196 -1.09 -1.11 3.05
CA TYR A 196 -1.18 0.24 3.58
C TYR A 196 0.16 0.97 3.46
N ILE A 197 0.13 2.13 2.81
CA ILE A 197 1.27 3.04 2.68
C ILE A 197 0.87 4.38 3.26
N HIS A 198 1.68 4.87 4.20
CA HIS A 198 1.47 6.14 4.88
C HIS A 198 2.67 7.06 4.71
N HIS A 199 2.42 8.31 4.31
CA HIS A 199 3.43 9.36 4.24
C HIS A 199 2.82 10.73 4.55
N GLY A 200 3.00 11.22 5.78
CA GLY A 200 2.46 12.50 6.23
C GLY A 200 0.93 12.54 6.20
N SER A 201 0.35 13.31 5.27
CA SER A 201 -1.09 13.36 5.06
C SER A 201 -1.59 12.40 3.98
N VAL A 202 -0.71 11.70 3.26
CA VAL A 202 -1.07 10.80 2.16
C VAL A 202 -1.15 9.36 2.66
N HIS A 203 -2.31 8.75 2.45
CA HIS A 203 -2.60 7.36 2.77
C HIS A 203 -3.02 6.63 1.49
N ILE A 204 -2.33 5.53 1.15
CA ILE A 204 -2.76 4.59 0.11
C ILE A 204 -3.13 3.28 0.78
N ILE A 205 -4.37 2.83 0.57
CA ILE A 205 -4.92 1.61 1.18
C ILE A 205 -5.41 0.72 0.06
N ARG A 206 -4.94 -0.54 0.06
CA ARG A 206 -5.34 -1.55 -0.91
C ARG A 206 -6.15 -2.62 -0.22
N VAL A 207 -7.44 -2.65 -0.54
CA VAL A 207 -8.39 -3.57 0.09
C VAL A 207 -8.62 -4.75 -0.84
N ALA A 208 -8.18 -5.93 -0.40
CA ALA A 208 -8.35 -7.17 -1.15
C ALA A 208 -9.84 -7.50 -1.37
N LYS A 209 -10.13 -8.24 -2.44
CA LYS A 209 -11.50 -8.70 -2.75
C LYS A 209 -12.07 -9.51 -1.59
N GLY A 210 -13.29 -9.20 -1.18
CA GLY A 210 -13.96 -9.86 -0.05
C GLY A 210 -13.50 -9.36 1.33
N SER A 211 -12.73 -8.28 1.38
CA SER A 211 -12.33 -7.60 2.63
C SER A 211 -12.86 -6.17 2.68
N VAL A 212 -12.86 -5.60 3.87
CA VAL A 212 -13.09 -4.16 4.14
C VAL A 212 -11.94 -3.62 4.96
N ALA A 213 -11.57 -2.36 4.75
CA ALA A 213 -10.64 -1.64 5.61
C ALA A 213 -11.38 -0.80 6.64
N LYS A 214 -10.96 -0.90 7.90
CA LYS A 214 -11.40 -0.06 9.02
C LYS A 214 -10.50 1.18 9.09
N ALA A 215 -11.13 2.35 9.11
CA ALA A 215 -10.42 3.62 9.24
C ALA A 215 -11.20 4.61 10.10
N MET A 216 -10.49 5.59 10.65
CA MET A 216 -11.06 6.79 11.25
C MET A 216 -10.76 7.98 10.34
N HIS A 217 -11.74 8.83 10.09
CA HIS A 217 -11.53 10.09 9.40
C HIS A 217 -12.27 11.20 10.13
N ASN A 218 -11.53 12.16 10.68
CA ASN A 218 -12.07 13.25 11.50
C ASN A 218 -12.89 12.71 12.68
N THR A 219 -12.31 11.75 13.41
CA THR A 219 -12.94 11.05 14.55
C THR A 219 -14.27 10.36 14.24
N LYS A 220 -14.58 10.13 12.96
CA LYS A 220 -15.74 9.34 12.53
C LYS A 220 -15.28 8.02 11.93
N PRO A 221 -15.86 6.88 12.33
CA PRO A 221 -15.53 5.59 11.75
C PRO A 221 -15.93 5.57 10.28
N ARG A 222 -15.11 4.90 9.46
CA ARG A 222 -15.37 4.65 8.05
C ARG A 222 -14.92 3.24 7.68
N LEU A 223 -15.71 2.61 6.83
CA LEU A 223 -15.34 1.36 6.17
C LEU A 223 -15.05 1.65 4.70
N LEU A 224 -13.89 1.21 4.24
CA LEU A 224 -13.50 1.30 2.83
C LEU A 224 -13.69 -0.08 2.19
N GLY A 225 -14.49 -0.13 1.13
CA GLY A 225 -14.75 -1.36 0.38
C GLY A 225 -13.53 -1.83 -0.43
N MET A 226 -13.71 -2.87 -1.24
CA MET A 226 -12.64 -3.41 -2.09
C MET A 226 -12.06 -2.35 -3.05
N GLY A 227 -10.76 -2.47 -3.36
CA GLY A 227 -10.06 -1.59 -4.30
C GLY A 227 -8.98 -0.72 -3.66
N ASP A 228 -8.46 0.21 -4.46
CA ASP A 228 -7.40 1.14 -4.05
C ASP A 228 -8.01 2.47 -3.62
N HIS A 229 -7.68 2.92 -2.42
CA HIS A 229 -8.15 4.16 -1.83
C HIS A 229 -6.98 5.08 -1.55
N ILE A 230 -7.05 6.32 -2.04
CA ILE A 230 -6.06 7.36 -1.78
C ILE A 230 -6.75 8.45 -0.96
N VAL A 231 -6.24 8.72 0.24
CA VAL A 231 -6.77 9.74 1.14
C VAL A 231 -5.68 10.73 1.49
N GLU A 232 -5.96 12.03 1.28
CA GLU A 232 -5.06 13.13 1.64
C GLU A 232 -5.62 13.89 2.86
N SER A 233 -5.31 13.43 4.07
CA SER A 233 -5.75 14.05 5.32
C SER A 233 -4.86 13.65 6.49
N THR A 234 -4.44 14.62 7.31
CA THR A 234 -3.72 14.34 8.57
C THR A 234 -4.61 13.82 9.69
N GLN A 235 -5.93 13.87 9.50
CA GLN A 235 -6.95 13.40 10.45
C GLN A 235 -7.49 12.01 10.06
N PHE A 236 -6.81 11.35 9.13
CA PHE A 236 -7.12 10.00 8.69
C PHE A 236 -6.21 8.99 9.41
N GLU A 237 -6.81 7.91 9.92
CA GLU A 237 -6.10 6.83 10.60
C GLU A 237 -6.58 5.49 10.05
N PHE A 238 -5.65 4.64 9.62
CA PHE A 238 -5.93 3.28 9.19
C PHE A 238 -5.78 2.32 10.37
N ILE A 239 -6.84 1.58 10.68
CA ILE A 239 -6.86 0.64 11.81
C ILE A 239 -6.48 -0.77 11.36
N GLY A 240 -6.97 -1.21 10.21
CA GLY A 240 -6.67 -2.54 9.69
C GLY A 240 -7.65 -2.99 8.60
N THR A 241 -7.46 -4.21 8.10
CA THR A 241 -8.38 -4.86 7.15
C THR A 241 -8.98 -6.12 7.74
N GLU A 242 -10.26 -6.36 7.49
CA GLU A 242 -10.94 -7.59 7.88
C GLU A 242 -11.68 -8.23 6.69
N SER A 243 -11.69 -9.56 6.66
CA SER A 243 -12.34 -10.32 5.59
C SER A 243 -13.81 -10.54 5.90
N ILE A 244 -14.69 -10.09 5.00
CA ILE A 244 -16.15 -10.31 5.05
C ILE A 244 -16.48 -11.80 4.84
N ILE A 245 -15.55 -12.56 4.24
CA ILE A 245 -15.75 -13.99 3.97
C ILE A 245 -15.54 -14.81 5.23
N SER A 246 -14.48 -14.52 6.01
CA SER A 246 -14.17 -15.27 7.24
C SER A 246 -14.91 -14.74 8.45
N ASN A 247 -15.12 -13.42 8.54
CA ASN A 247 -15.76 -12.79 9.67
C ASN A 247 -17.22 -12.47 9.30
N LEU A 248 -18.15 -13.19 9.93
CA LEU A 248 -19.58 -13.00 9.67
C LEU A 248 -20.13 -11.70 10.26
N CYS A 249 -19.47 -11.16 11.29
CA CYS A 249 -19.80 -9.88 11.89
C CYS A 249 -18.51 -9.07 12.06
N ILE A 250 -18.48 -7.88 11.45
CA ILE A 250 -17.38 -6.92 11.51
C ILE A 250 -17.92 -5.67 12.19
N VAL A 251 -17.43 -5.39 13.39
CA VAL A 251 -17.80 -4.20 14.17
C VAL A 251 -16.66 -3.17 14.11
N HIS A 252 -16.99 -1.93 13.78
CA HIS A 252 -16.09 -0.78 13.76
C HIS A 252 -16.79 0.45 14.34
N GLU A 253 -16.71 0.61 15.67
CA GLU A 253 -17.43 1.63 16.44
C GLU A 253 -18.94 1.63 16.16
N THR A 254 -19.49 2.68 15.53
CA THR A 254 -20.93 2.77 15.21
C THR A 254 -21.32 1.96 13.98
N ILE A 255 -20.34 1.49 13.18
CA ILE A 255 -20.61 0.78 11.93
C ILE A 255 -20.44 -0.73 12.15
N THR A 256 -21.49 -1.50 11.86
CA THR A 256 -21.47 -2.96 11.88
C THR A 256 -21.85 -3.52 10.51
N ILE A 257 -20.97 -4.32 9.93
CA ILE A 257 -21.28 -5.16 8.76
C ILE A 257 -21.60 -6.57 9.26
N LEU A 258 -22.80 -7.03 8.96
CA LEU A 258 -23.30 -8.34 9.36
C LEU A 258 -23.67 -9.16 8.12
N ARG A 259 -23.03 -10.31 7.96
CA ARG A 259 -23.37 -11.29 6.93
C ARG A 259 -24.24 -12.39 7.55
N VAL A 260 -25.43 -12.61 7.02
CA VAL A 260 -26.33 -13.68 7.45
C VAL A 260 -26.22 -14.86 6.49
N PRO A 261 -25.66 -16.01 6.90
CA PRO A 261 -25.59 -17.19 6.05
C PRO A 261 -26.97 -17.81 5.80
N LEU A 262 -27.08 -18.59 4.72
CA LEU A 262 -28.29 -19.38 4.45
C LEU A 262 -28.59 -20.34 5.61
N GLY A 263 -29.86 -20.40 6.03
CA GLY A 263 -30.30 -21.29 7.12
C GLY A 263 -29.93 -20.80 8.52
N LYS A 264 -29.39 -19.59 8.67
CA LYS A 264 -29.14 -18.94 9.96
C LYS A 264 -30.04 -17.72 10.13
N ILE A 265 -30.39 -17.42 11.37
CA ILE A 265 -31.07 -16.19 11.78
C ILE A 265 -30.11 -15.45 12.71
N ALA A 266 -29.81 -14.18 12.40
CA ALA A 266 -29.02 -13.33 13.28
C ALA A 266 -29.92 -12.66 14.32
N LEU A 267 -29.51 -12.76 15.59
CA LEU A 267 -30.16 -12.10 16.71
C LEU A 267 -29.37 -10.85 17.04
N ALA A 268 -30.04 -9.69 17.06
CA ALA A 268 -29.42 -8.41 17.35
C ALA A 268 -30.37 -7.52 18.16
N TRP A 269 -29.80 -6.54 18.86
CA TRP A 269 -30.53 -5.40 19.41
C TRP A 269 -30.36 -4.20 18.49
N LYS A 270 -31.42 -3.43 18.31
CA LYS A 270 -31.38 -2.13 17.64
C LYS A 270 -32.30 -1.19 18.38
N ASP A 271 -31.78 -0.05 18.83
CA ASP A 271 -32.56 0.96 19.56
C ASP A 271 -33.23 0.38 20.83
N ASN A 272 -32.55 -0.53 21.53
CA ASN A 272 -33.06 -1.34 22.65
C ASN A 272 -34.24 -2.28 22.33
N GLU A 273 -34.55 -2.50 21.04
CA GLU A 273 -35.54 -3.47 20.60
C GLU A 273 -34.89 -4.72 19.98
N PRO A 274 -35.38 -5.93 20.29
CA PRO A 274 -34.84 -7.15 19.71
C PRO A 274 -35.23 -7.28 18.23
N VAL A 275 -34.23 -7.45 17.37
CA VAL A 275 -34.36 -7.61 15.92
C VAL A 275 -33.88 -9.00 15.50
N PHE A 276 -34.64 -9.63 14.61
CA PHE A 276 -34.29 -10.90 13.98
C PHE A 276 -34.10 -10.65 12.50
N ILE A 277 -32.93 -11.01 11.98
CA ILE A 277 -32.59 -10.91 10.56
C ILE A 277 -32.52 -12.33 10.02
N ASP A 278 -33.57 -12.74 9.32
CA ASP A 278 -33.76 -14.11 8.82
C ASP A 278 -33.55 -14.25 7.31
N GLU A 279 -33.46 -13.14 6.59
CA GLU A 279 -33.07 -13.12 5.19
C GLU A 279 -31.54 -13.27 5.07
N PRO A 280 -31.04 -14.20 4.24
CA PRO A 280 -29.60 -14.33 4.00
C PRO A 280 -29.10 -13.15 3.16
N GLY A 281 -28.02 -12.53 3.59
CA GLY A 281 -27.54 -11.31 2.93
C GLY A 281 -26.37 -10.65 3.64
N LEU A 282 -25.97 -9.49 3.12
CA LEU A 282 -25.02 -8.58 3.76
C LEU A 282 -25.79 -7.35 4.21
N TYR A 283 -25.70 -7.03 5.49
CA TYR A 283 -26.37 -5.91 6.13
C TYR A 283 -25.32 -4.95 6.69
N GLU A 284 -25.58 -3.66 6.57
CA GLU A 284 -24.75 -2.60 7.13
C GLU A 284 -25.61 -1.74 8.05
N PHE A 285 -25.11 -1.52 9.27
CA PHE A 285 -25.75 -0.70 10.29
C PHE A 285 -24.77 0.38 10.72
N ASP A 286 -25.16 1.66 10.62
CA ASP A 286 -24.42 2.78 11.22
C ASP A 286 -25.25 3.33 12.39
N SER A 287 -25.15 2.65 13.53
CA SER A 287 -25.79 3.06 14.79
C SER A 287 -25.00 2.52 15.98
N PRO A 288 -24.71 3.35 16.99
CA PRO A 288 -24.11 2.90 18.25
C PRO A 288 -25.04 1.96 19.04
N ASP A 289 -26.34 2.01 18.78
CA ASP A 289 -27.36 1.22 19.48
C ASP A 289 -27.61 -0.15 18.82
N PHE A 290 -26.84 -0.50 17.77
CA PHE A 290 -26.89 -1.81 17.14
C PHE A 290 -25.89 -2.78 17.80
N GLU A 291 -26.40 -3.87 18.36
CA GLU A 291 -25.58 -4.90 19.01
C GLU A 291 -25.91 -6.28 18.44
N PHE A 292 -24.94 -6.93 17.79
CA PHE A 292 -25.08 -8.31 17.36
C PHE A 292 -24.85 -9.27 18.54
N VAL A 293 -25.76 -10.23 18.75
CA VAL A 293 -25.71 -11.16 19.87
C VAL A 293 -25.16 -12.52 19.43
N GLU A 294 -25.90 -13.24 18.58
CA GLU A 294 -25.50 -14.56 18.11
C GLU A 294 -26.26 -14.98 16.84
N TYR A 295 -25.80 -16.06 16.21
CA TYR A 295 -26.55 -16.76 15.16
C TYR A 295 -27.28 -17.97 15.74
N LYS A 296 -28.53 -18.16 15.34
CA LYS A 296 -29.30 -19.41 15.54
C LYS A 296 -29.59 -20.09 14.22
N ASN A 297 -29.79 -21.40 14.22
CA ASN A 297 -30.26 -22.08 13.03
C ASN A 297 -31.74 -21.77 12.81
N ALA A 298 -32.15 -21.60 11.55
CA ALA A 298 -33.53 -21.27 11.20
C ALA A 298 -34.53 -22.42 11.47
N ASP A 299 -34.02 -23.65 11.65
CA ASP A 299 -34.78 -24.85 11.98
C ASP A 299 -34.94 -25.09 13.49
N GLU A 300 -34.30 -24.26 14.33
CA GLU A 300 -34.47 -24.34 15.79
C GLU A 300 -35.93 -24.05 16.17
N ARG A 301 -36.49 -24.94 17.00
CA ARG A 301 -37.91 -24.88 17.38
C ARG A 301 -38.27 -23.61 18.13
N LEU A 302 -37.36 -23.07 18.92
CA LEU A 302 -37.56 -21.87 19.71
C LEU A 302 -36.30 -20.99 19.59
N ILE A 303 -36.48 -19.80 19.05
CA ILE A 303 -35.46 -18.76 18.97
C ILE A 303 -35.98 -17.56 19.74
N GLN A 304 -35.22 -17.05 20.71
CA GLN A 304 -35.68 -15.97 21.59
C GLN A 304 -34.57 -14.95 21.84
N LEU A 305 -34.92 -13.67 21.76
CA LEU A 305 -34.12 -12.54 22.24
C LEU A 305 -35.06 -11.52 22.88
N GLY A 306 -34.89 -11.28 24.19
CA GLY A 306 -35.75 -10.38 24.95
C GLY A 306 -37.24 -10.78 24.88
N ALA A 307 -38.09 -9.83 24.52
CA ALA A 307 -39.53 -10.04 24.36
C ALA A 307 -39.90 -10.81 23.08
N LYS A 308 -39.03 -10.78 22.06
CA LYS A 308 -39.30 -11.33 20.73
C LYS A 308 -38.90 -12.80 20.64
N LYS A 309 -39.77 -13.61 20.04
CA LYS A 309 -39.62 -15.07 19.94
C LYS A 309 -40.09 -15.55 18.57
N ILE A 310 -39.37 -16.49 17.98
CA ILE A 310 -39.84 -17.30 16.85
C ILE A 310 -40.09 -18.70 17.39
N VAL A 311 -41.30 -19.22 17.18
CA VAL A 311 -41.69 -20.58 17.52
C VAL A 311 -41.98 -21.34 16.23
N LEU A 312 -41.17 -22.35 15.93
CA LEU A 312 -41.37 -23.25 14.80
C LEU A 312 -42.04 -24.53 15.28
N VAL A 313 -43.32 -24.69 14.94
CA VAL A 313 -44.12 -25.86 15.30
C VAL A 313 -44.11 -26.84 14.13
N HIS A 314 -43.46 -27.99 14.31
CA HIS A 314 -43.43 -29.04 13.28
C HIS A 314 -44.73 -29.84 13.21
N THR A 315 -44.88 -30.59 12.11
CA THR A 315 -46.06 -31.42 11.87
C THR A 315 -46.15 -32.53 12.93
N GLY A 316 -47.35 -32.78 13.43
CA GLY A 316 -47.55 -33.73 14.54
C GLY A 316 -47.30 -33.15 15.93
N SER A 317 -47.10 -31.83 16.04
CA SER A 317 -46.99 -31.11 17.31
C SER A 317 -47.80 -29.82 17.29
N VAL A 318 -48.11 -29.30 18.48
CA VAL A 318 -48.67 -27.96 18.70
C VAL A 318 -47.80 -27.20 19.71
N GLY A 319 -47.70 -25.89 19.55
CA GLY A 319 -47.01 -25.03 20.51
C GLY A 319 -47.98 -24.54 21.58
N VAL A 320 -47.64 -24.72 22.86
CA VAL A 320 -48.44 -24.22 23.99
C VAL A 320 -47.86 -22.90 24.45
N THR A 321 -48.69 -21.85 24.43
CA THR A 321 -48.28 -20.50 24.83
C THR A 321 -49.33 -19.84 25.72
N TYR A 322 -48.94 -18.80 26.46
CA TYR A 322 -49.83 -17.99 27.28
C TYR A 322 -49.65 -16.52 26.92
N ASP A 323 -50.69 -15.85 26.45
CA ASP A 323 -50.67 -14.42 26.14
C ASP A 323 -51.51 -13.68 27.19
N GLY A 324 -50.84 -12.96 28.10
CA GLY A 324 -51.50 -12.34 29.24
C GLY A 324 -52.19 -13.35 30.17
N GLY A 325 -51.62 -14.56 30.30
CA GLY A 325 -52.19 -15.65 31.09
C GLY A 325 -53.28 -16.47 30.38
N ILE A 326 -53.71 -16.06 29.19
CA ILE A 326 -54.70 -16.80 28.39
C ILE A 326 -53.97 -17.85 27.56
N LEU A 327 -54.34 -19.12 27.74
CA LEU A 327 -53.82 -20.25 26.96
C LEU A 327 -54.12 -20.06 25.47
N LYS A 328 -53.07 -20.07 24.65
CA LYS A 328 -53.13 -20.06 23.18
C LYS A 328 -52.33 -21.22 22.61
N ILE A 329 -52.98 -21.98 21.73
CA ILE A 329 -52.35 -23.09 21.01
C ILE A 329 -51.91 -22.60 19.63
N LEU A 330 -50.61 -22.72 19.35
CA LEU A 330 -50.02 -22.40 18.06
C LEU A 330 -50.09 -23.63 17.14
N PRO A 331 -50.74 -23.53 15.96
CA PRO A 331 -50.80 -24.64 15.01
C PRO A 331 -49.42 -24.89 14.36
N ASN A 332 -49.34 -25.92 13.51
CA ASN A 332 -48.17 -26.15 12.67
C ASN A 332 -47.80 -24.89 11.87
N GLY A 333 -46.50 -24.56 11.81
CA GLY A 333 -46.00 -23.39 11.10
C GLY A 333 -44.99 -22.57 11.91
N ARG A 334 -44.56 -21.45 11.32
CA ARG A 334 -43.65 -20.48 11.94
C ARG A 334 -44.45 -19.33 12.54
N HIS A 335 -44.30 -19.11 13.85
CA HIS A 335 -45.02 -18.07 14.58
C HIS A 335 -44.04 -17.05 15.16
N ILE A 336 -44.31 -15.76 14.96
CA ILE A 336 -43.50 -14.66 15.50
C ILE A 336 -44.30 -14.00 16.62
N ILE A 337 -43.70 -13.95 17.81
CA ILE A 337 -44.27 -13.37 19.02
C ILE A 337 -43.42 -12.16 19.39
N ASN A 338 -44.01 -10.97 19.40
CA ASN A 338 -43.32 -9.71 19.75
C ASN A 338 -43.67 -9.20 21.16
N SER A 339 -44.57 -9.88 21.89
CA SER A 339 -45.08 -9.43 23.20
C SER A 339 -44.27 -10.02 24.36
N SER A 340 -43.86 -9.17 25.32
CA SER A 340 -43.23 -9.59 26.58
C SER A 340 -44.17 -10.41 27.45
N ASN A 341 -45.48 -10.14 27.39
CA ASN A 341 -46.52 -10.85 28.14
C ASN A 341 -46.90 -12.20 27.52
N HIS A 342 -46.36 -12.53 26.34
CA HIS A 342 -46.62 -13.78 25.65
C HIS A 342 -45.48 -14.78 25.90
N ILE A 343 -45.76 -15.74 26.77
CA ILE A 343 -44.81 -16.74 27.26
C ILE A 343 -45.00 -18.04 26.47
N PHE A 344 -43.90 -18.58 25.92
CA PHE A 344 -43.88 -19.92 25.34
C PHE A 344 -43.66 -20.95 26.46
N HIS A 345 -44.47 -22.00 26.52
CA HIS A 345 -44.40 -23.01 27.57
C HIS A 345 -43.72 -24.30 27.09
N SER A 346 -44.31 -24.99 26.10
CA SER A 346 -43.79 -26.27 25.61
C SER A 346 -44.38 -26.65 24.27
N PHE A 347 -43.81 -27.69 23.64
CA PHE A 347 -44.41 -28.37 22.50
C PHE A 347 -45.18 -29.61 22.98
N LEU A 348 -46.41 -29.80 22.52
CA LEU A 348 -47.19 -31.01 22.75
C LEU A 348 -47.31 -31.82 21.46
N SER A 349 -47.09 -33.13 21.54
CA SER A 349 -47.30 -34.02 20.39
C SER A 349 -48.79 -34.23 20.17
N THR A 350 -49.25 -34.10 18.92
CA THR A 350 -50.61 -34.49 18.54
C THR A 350 -50.71 -36.00 18.29
N GLN A 351 -49.58 -36.71 18.28
CA GLN A 351 -49.53 -38.16 18.16
C GLN A 351 -49.75 -38.86 19.51
N GLU A 352 -50.51 -38.27 20.43
CA GLU A 352 -50.87 -38.97 21.66
C GLU A 352 -51.52 -40.31 21.29
N LYS A 353 -50.77 -41.38 21.55
CA LYS A 353 -51.25 -42.76 21.51
C LYS A 353 -52.50 -42.77 22.36
N SER A 354 -53.64 -43.12 21.77
CA SER A 354 -54.81 -43.52 22.55
C SER A 354 -54.34 -44.59 23.54
N LEU A 355 -54.13 -44.21 24.80
CA LEU A 355 -53.99 -45.17 25.89
C LEU A 355 -55.36 -45.80 25.97
N ARG A 356 -55.50 -46.96 25.31
CA ARG A 356 -56.66 -47.80 25.49
C ARG A 356 -56.64 -48.13 26.97
N LEU A 357 -57.55 -47.52 27.73
CA LEU A 357 -57.80 -47.87 29.11
C LEU A 357 -58.15 -49.36 29.08
N VAL A 358 -57.16 -50.19 29.38
CA VAL A 358 -57.41 -51.61 29.63
C VAL A 358 -58.25 -51.60 30.89
N THR A 359 -59.56 -51.77 30.73
CA THR A 359 -60.42 -52.17 31.83
C THR A 359 -59.82 -53.46 32.35
N LEU A 360 -59.09 -53.37 33.47
CA LEU A 360 -58.68 -54.55 34.23
C LEU A 360 -59.95 -55.37 34.45
N SER A 361 -60.05 -56.50 33.76
CA SER A 361 -61.14 -57.44 34.06
C SER A 361 -60.98 -57.84 35.52
N GLU A 362 -62.09 -58.00 36.24
CA GLU A 362 -62.09 -58.31 37.67
C GLU A 362 -61.28 -59.57 38.04
N ASN A 363 -60.91 -60.40 37.05
CA ASN A 363 -60.10 -61.60 37.23
C ASN A 363 -58.62 -61.33 37.58
N GLU A 364 -58.06 -60.15 37.30
CA GLU A 364 -56.66 -59.84 37.66
C GLU A 364 -56.50 -59.30 39.10
N LYS A 365 -57.59 -58.93 39.78
CA LYS A 365 -57.55 -58.54 41.21
C LYS A 365 -57.35 -59.74 42.14
N PHE A 366 -57.61 -60.96 41.70
CA PHE A 366 -57.45 -62.17 42.53
C PHE A 366 -56.05 -62.80 42.47
N ALA A 367 -55.26 -62.55 41.43
CA ALA A 367 -53.96 -63.21 41.26
C ALA A 367 -52.80 -62.59 42.07
N ARG A 368 -52.97 -61.38 42.66
CA ARG A 368 -51.91 -60.71 43.43
C ARG A 368 -51.91 -61.00 44.94
N LYS A 369 -52.78 -61.89 45.43
CA LYS A 369 -52.89 -62.18 46.88
C LYS A 369 -52.16 -63.44 47.35
N SER A 370 -51.47 -64.18 46.48
CA SER A 370 -50.84 -65.46 46.86
C SER A 370 -49.42 -65.65 46.32
N THR A 371 -48.46 -64.83 46.74
CA THR A 371 -47.05 -65.28 46.75
C THR A 371 -46.24 -64.56 47.83
N ILE A 372 -46.63 -64.78 49.09
CA ILE A 372 -45.71 -64.70 50.23
C ILE A 372 -45.07 -66.09 50.34
N GLY A 373 -43.77 -66.21 50.10
CA GLY A 373 -43.09 -67.47 50.37
C GLY A 373 -41.69 -67.66 49.79
N ARG A 374 -40.69 -67.23 50.58
CA ARG A 374 -39.40 -67.91 50.87
C ARG A 374 -38.37 -68.17 49.76
N GLY A 375 -37.12 -67.84 50.14
CA GLY A 375 -35.90 -68.57 49.79
C GLY A 375 -34.90 -67.70 49.03
N SER A 376 -33.94 -67.03 49.67
CA SER A 376 -32.62 -67.54 50.13
C SER A 376 -31.70 -68.01 48.99
N GLY A 377 -30.55 -67.34 48.83
CA GLY A 377 -29.39 -67.90 48.14
C GLY A 377 -28.62 -66.92 47.25
N ALA A 378 -27.52 -66.38 47.79
CA ALA A 378 -26.48 -65.60 47.09
C ALA A 378 -25.55 -66.52 46.24
N PRO A 379 -24.35 -66.08 45.80
CA PRO A 379 -23.95 -64.96 44.93
C PRO A 379 -23.10 -65.47 43.71
N ILE A 380 -22.32 -64.56 43.08
CA ILE A 380 -21.25 -64.78 42.06
C ILE A 380 -21.83 -64.75 40.62
N GLY A 381 -21.31 -64.05 39.63
CA GLY A 381 -20.07 -63.29 39.44
C GLY A 381 -19.74 -63.32 37.94
N LEU A 382 -19.12 -62.24 37.43
CA LEU A 382 -18.39 -62.15 36.16
C LEU A 382 -19.14 -62.47 34.84
N SER A 383 -19.14 -61.50 33.91
CA SER A 383 -18.29 -61.59 32.71
C SER A 383 -18.69 -60.53 31.69
N SER A 384 -17.69 -59.74 31.34
CA SER A 384 -17.61 -58.86 30.17
C SER A 384 -17.51 -59.65 28.86
N THR A 385 -18.25 -59.22 27.84
CA THR A 385 -17.93 -59.33 26.40
C THR A 385 -18.88 -58.36 25.68
N ALA A 386 -18.42 -57.23 25.14
CA ALA A 386 -17.70 -57.06 23.86
C ALA A 386 -18.52 -57.54 22.65
N ILE A 387 -19.17 -56.62 21.92
CA ILE A 387 -19.51 -56.75 20.49
C ILE A 387 -19.43 -55.37 19.81
N GLU A 388 -18.47 -55.28 18.87
CA GLU A 388 -18.42 -54.56 17.57
C GLU A 388 -18.94 -53.10 17.49
N LYS A 389 -18.11 -52.06 17.28
CA LYS A 389 -17.33 -51.68 16.08
C LYS A 389 -18.07 -51.85 14.75
N CYS A 390 -18.70 -50.77 14.29
CA CYS A 390 -18.83 -50.48 12.85
C CYS A 390 -18.18 -49.13 12.57
N ASP A 391 -17.04 -49.19 11.89
CA ASP A 391 -16.41 -48.07 11.20
C ASP A 391 -17.25 -47.73 9.96
N LEU A 392 -17.56 -46.45 9.77
CA LEU A 392 -18.12 -45.91 8.54
C LEU A 392 -17.18 -44.81 8.04
N THR A 393 -16.20 -45.25 7.24
CA THR A 393 -15.46 -44.41 6.30
C THR A 393 -16.39 -43.97 5.18
N VAL A 394 -16.47 -42.66 4.97
CA VAL A 394 -16.99 -42.05 3.74
C VAL A 394 -15.88 -41.15 3.20
N CYS A 395 -15.31 -41.57 2.07
CA CYS A 395 -14.60 -40.71 1.14
C CYS A 395 -15.32 -40.86 -0.21
N GLU A 396 -15.97 -39.80 -0.67
CA GLU A 396 -15.72 -39.11 -1.94
C GLU A 396 -16.33 -37.71 -1.88
#